data_AF-A0A0L6WU24-F1
#
_entry.id   AF-A0A0L6WU24-F1
#
_cell.length_a   1.000
_cell.length_b   1.000
_cell.length_c   1.000
_cell.angle_alpha   90.00
_cell.angle_beta   90.00
_cell.angle_gamma   90.00
#
_symmetry.space_group_name_H-M   'P 1'
#
loop_
_entity.id
_entity.type
_entity.pdbx_description
1 polymer ?
#
loop_
_entity_poly.entity_id
_entity_poly.type
_entity_poly.pdbx_seq_one_letter_code
_entity_poly.pdbx_strand_id
1 'polypeptide(L)' 'LMAAHDCIIAAHIKQTQNSNCQRQLAPFSKDDMVYVSTKNLTYPKGFPKKLIPKYEGPYKILEDFGNNSF' A
#
# COMPACT_ATOMS: atom_id res chain seq x y z
N LEU A 1 -20.91 35.74 -3.60
CA LEU A 1 -21.08 34.59 -4.53
C LEU A 1 -19.73 33.95 -4.90
N MET A 2 -18.68 34.74 -5.20
CA MET A 2 -17.34 34.19 -5.51
C MET A 2 -16.67 33.44 -4.35
N ALA A 3 -16.80 33.91 -3.11
CA ALA A 3 -16.16 33.25 -1.96
C ALA A 3 -16.59 31.77 -1.76
N ALA A 4 -17.86 31.45 -2.02
CA ALA A 4 -18.34 30.07 -1.93
C ALA A 4 -17.71 29.18 -3.02
N HIS A 5 -17.51 29.74 -4.21
CA HIS A 5 -16.90 29.05 -5.34
C HIS A 5 -15.41 28.76 -5.08
N ASP A 6 -14.67 29.73 -4.56
CA ASP A 6 -13.25 29.58 -4.24
C ASP A 6 -13.02 28.58 -3.10
N CYS A 7 -13.90 28.55 -2.11
CA CYS A 7 -13.88 27.54 -1.04
C CYS A 7 -14.06 26.12 -1.58
N ILE A 8 -14.94 25.93 -2.57
CA ILE A 8 -15.17 24.61 -3.18
C ILE A 8 -13.93 24.16 -3.96
N ILE A 9 -13.31 25.04 -4.74
CA ILE A 9 -12.08 24.74 -5.49
C ILE A 9 -10.94 24.40 -4.53
N ALA A 10 -10.73 25.20 -3.49
CA ALA A 10 -9.69 24.96 -2.49
C ALA A 10 -9.89 23.63 -1.75
N ALA A 11 -11.13 23.29 -1.39
CA ALA A 11 -11.46 22.01 -0.77
C ALA A 11 -11.15 20.81 -1.70
N HIS A 12 -11.50 20.92 -2.98
CA HIS A 12 -11.24 19.87 -3.96
C HIS A 12 -9.74 19.65 -4.20
N ILE A 13 -8.95 20.73 -4.26
CA ILE A 13 -7.48 20.65 -4.34
C ILE A 13 -6.92 19.94 -3.12
N LYS A 14 -7.38 20.27 -1.91
CA LYS A 14 -6.92 19.64 -0.66
C LYS A 14 -7.27 18.16 -0.58
N GLN A 15 -8.49 17.78 -1.00
CA GLN A 15 -8.90 16.38 -1.06
C GLN A 15 -8.10 15.58 -2.09
N THR A 16 -7.87 16.17 -3.27
CA THR A 16 -7.07 15.58 -4.34
C THR A 16 -5.62 15.40 -3.91
N GLN A 17 -5.03 16.43 -3.29
CA GLN A 17 -3.68 16.34 -2.71
C GLN A 17 -3.63 15.27 -1.62
N ASN A 18 -4.56 15.22 -0.68
CA ASN A 18 -4.56 14.21 0.38
C ASN A 18 -4.78 12.78 -0.16
N SER A 19 -5.57 12.62 -1.22
CA SER A 19 -5.80 11.32 -1.87
C SER A 19 -4.61 10.87 -2.74
N ASN A 20 -3.86 11.83 -3.29
CA ASN A 20 -2.66 11.60 -4.09
C ASN A 20 -1.39 11.54 -3.24
N CYS A 21 -1.37 12.14 -2.05
CA CYS A 21 -0.37 11.91 -1.02
C CYS A 21 -0.44 10.43 -0.70
N GLN A 22 0.59 9.72 -1.16
CA GLN A 22 0.68 8.27 -1.07
C GLN A 22 0.33 7.78 0.34
N ARG A 23 -0.32 6.61 0.34
CA ARG A 23 -0.66 5.80 1.53
C ARG A 23 0.46 5.87 2.57
N GLN A 24 0.09 5.92 3.85
CA GLN A 24 1.00 5.91 5.01
C GLN A 24 2.31 5.18 4.70
N LEU A 25 3.43 5.86 4.96
CA LEU A 25 4.74 5.23 4.92
C LEU A 25 4.66 3.94 5.73
N ALA A 26 4.96 2.82 5.07
CA ALA A 26 4.90 1.54 5.73
C ALA A 26 5.99 1.55 6.83
N PRO A 27 5.63 1.36 8.11
CA PRO A 27 6.56 1.55 9.23
C PRO A 27 7.47 0.32 9.41
N PHE A 28 7.92 -0.29 8.32
CA PHE A 28 8.78 -1.46 8.37
C PHE A 28 10.24 -1.04 8.35
N SER A 29 11.06 -1.77 9.09
CA SER A 29 12.51 -1.61 9.11
C SER A 29 13.20 -2.86 8.55
N LYS A 30 14.46 -2.70 8.15
CA LYS A 30 15.32 -3.84 7.86
C LYS A 30 15.33 -4.81 9.04
N ASP A 31 15.35 -6.10 8.74
CA ASP A 31 15.28 -7.22 9.69
C ASP A 31 13.90 -7.50 10.33
N ASP A 32 12.86 -6.71 10.05
CA ASP A 32 11.50 -7.01 10.51
C ASP A 32 10.92 -8.26 9.85
N MET A 33 10.07 -8.99 10.59
CA MET A 33 9.30 -10.12 10.11
C MET A 33 7.92 -9.67 9.64
N VAL A 34 7.66 -9.77 8.34
CA VAL A 34 6.43 -9.26 7.71
C VAL A 34 5.73 -10.34 6.91
N TYR A 35 4.40 -10.33 6.97
CA TYR A 35 3.56 -11.18 6.15
C TYR A 35 3.30 -10.55 4.78
N VAL A 36 3.46 -11.32 3.70
CA VAL A 36 3.29 -10.82 2.33
C VAL A 36 1.91 -11.20 1.79
N SER A 37 1.21 -10.23 1.20
CA SER A 37 -0.10 -10.46 0.59
C SER A 37 0.00 -11.32 -0.67
N THR A 38 -0.88 -12.31 -0.78
CA THR A 38 -0.92 -13.26 -1.91
C THR A 38 -1.62 -12.73 -3.14
N LYS A 39 -2.17 -11.52 -3.06
CA LYS A 39 -2.97 -10.91 -4.14
C LYS A 39 -2.22 -10.81 -5.48
N ASN A 40 -0.91 -10.56 -5.43
CA ASN A 40 -0.07 -10.38 -6.62
C ASN A 40 0.96 -11.52 -6.80
N LEU A 41 0.81 -12.62 -6.06
CA LEU A 41 1.70 -13.78 -6.15
C LEU A 41 1.13 -14.83 -7.10
N THR A 42 1.99 -15.36 -7.97
CA THR A 42 1.62 -16.45 -8.89
C THR A 42 1.90 -17.78 -8.21
N TYR A 43 0.85 -18.57 -8.02
CA TYR A 43 0.96 -19.94 -7.52
C TYR A 43 1.21 -20.93 -8.67
N PRO A 44 1.91 -22.05 -8.41
CA PRO A 44 2.14 -23.07 -9.42
C PRO A 44 0.81 -23.61 -9.98
N LYS A 45 0.83 -23.98 -11.26
CA LYS A 45 -0.35 -24.50 -11.96
C LYS A 45 -0.85 -25.78 -11.27
N GLY A 46 -2.14 -25.80 -10.95
CA GLY A 46 -2.78 -26.92 -10.24
C GLY A 46 -2.90 -26.70 -8.72
N PHE A 47 -2.34 -25.61 -8.17
CA PHE A 47 -2.60 -25.27 -6.77
C PHE A 47 -4.08 -24.88 -6.57
N PRO A 48 -4.79 -25.49 -5.61
CA PRO A 48 -6.20 -25.23 -5.40
C PRO A 48 -6.42 -23.80 -4.90
N LYS A 49 -7.11 -22.97 -5.69
CA LYS A 49 -7.38 -21.55 -5.37
C LYS A 49 -8.09 -21.34 -4.03
N LYS A 50 -8.85 -22.35 -3.57
CA LYS A 50 -9.56 -22.31 -2.27
C LYS A 50 -8.63 -22.44 -1.06
N LEU A 51 -7.45 -23.02 -1.23
CA LEU A 51 -6.49 -23.26 -0.14
C LEU A 51 -5.34 -22.24 -0.12
N ILE A 52 -5.39 -21.23 -0.99
CA ILE A 52 -4.40 -20.15 -0.99
C ILE A 52 -4.68 -19.26 0.22
N PRO A 53 -3.72 -19.11 1.15
CA PRO A 53 -3.89 -18.20 2.28
C PRO A 53 -3.92 -16.76 1.77
N LYS A 54 -4.50 -15.84 2.55
CA LYS A 54 -4.52 -14.41 2.20
C LYS A 54 -3.13 -13.77 2.35
N TYR A 55 -2.31 -14.31 3.25
CA TYR A 55 -0.95 -13.86 3.51
C TYR A 55 -0.04 -15.07 3.62
N GLU A 56 1.14 -14.98 3.03
CA GLU A 56 2.23 -15.95 3.19
C GLU A 56 3.17 -15.48 4.28
N GLY A 57 3.86 -16.44 4.91
CA GLY A 57 4.55 -16.39 6.21
C GLY A 57 5.39 -15.17 6.57
N PRO A 58 6.01 -15.18 7.76
CA PRO A 58 6.89 -14.09 8.16
C PRO A 58 8.18 -14.15 7.32
N TYR A 59 8.29 -13.23 6.38
CA TYR A 59 9.52 -12.98 5.63
C TYR A 59 10.33 -11.90 6.35
N LYS A 60 11.65 -12.08 6.36
CA LYS A 60 12.57 -11.10 6.89
C LYS A 60 12.89 -10.07 5.82
N ILE A 61 12.72 -8.78 6.11
CA ILE A 61 13.16 -7.71 5.22
C ILE A 61 14.69 -7.65 5.18
N LEU A 62 15.27 -7.75 3.99
CA LEU A 62 16.72 -7.76 3.79
C LEU A 62 17.30 -6.35 3.61
N GLU A 63 16.57 -5.47 2.93
CA GLU A 63 17.04 -4.14 2.57
C GLU A 63 15.84 -3.19 2.40
N ASP A 64 16.01 -1.94 2.79
CA ASP A 64 15.03 -0.88 2.52
C ASP A 64 15.57 0.01 1.39
N PHE A 65 14.82 0.13 0.30
CA PHE A 65 15.21 0.91 -0.87
C PHE A 65 14.79 2.39 -0.78
N GLY A 66 14.17 2.82 0.33
CA GLY A 66 13.85 4.23 0.61
C GLY A 66 12.70 4.81 -0.22
N ASN A 67 11.98 3.97 -0.97
CA ASN A 67 10.82 4.33 -1.79
C ASN A 67 9.56 3.52 -1.43
N ASN A 68 9.45 3.07 -0.17
CA ASN A 68 8.46 2.11 0.32
C ASN A 68 8.55 0.72 -0.33
N SER A 69 9.70 0.38 -0.91
CA SER A 69 10.03 -0.98 -1.34
C SER A 69 11.04 -1.57 -0.34
N PHE A 70 10.79 -2.80 0.07
CA PHE A 70 11.52 -3.56 1.08
C PHE A 70 11.88 -4.95 0.55
#